data_AF-A0AAN7YWT2-F1
#
_entry.id   AF-A0AAN7YWT2-F1
#
_cell.length_a   1.000
_cell.length_b   1.000
_cell.length_c   1.000
_cell.angle_alpha   90.00
_cell.angle_beta   90.00
_cell.angle_gamma   90.00
#
_symmetry.space_group_name_H-M   'P 1'
#
loop_
_entity.id
_entity.type
_entity.pdbx_description
1 polymer ?
#
loop_
_entity_poly.entity_id
_entity_poly.type
_entity_poly.pdbx_seq_one_letter_code
_entity_poly.pdbx_strand_id
1 'polypeptide(L)'
;MKILSLLFITICLIAIINAEPFTNVLDFGLVSKSKFATQTFVDISLPSSNFNLEGIQVIILNKTSNEPFNHNFISTCLVDFTSSGKKIVSFTASNIQNQLIFPSPYLVQIDGSLNLTVSMYTLNVEPLNVSIAYYMKYEESSGSKTIVKLTRTATSVVSNFSSFNVPQGSGSGYSIQNSIPWISNAEAMNFQASVSQGIISLSFIEQMNGQNTVICKSVPTYNGNYLAKMSECDNVVSLYKGATYITQAVYNNTLPLKNVIGNFGFYVGYPAPSTTGGGSTTTTGGGSTTHTSTTGGGSTTHTSTTGGGSTTHKSTTGGGGGGHSSGPSTSGHHGSHSQSESSQSESGSKSESGSKSESSQSDDSSFTTTTAGSQSNSFPDSSDEPSYTSGSSGSSGTYIWNGKGRKIDIF
;
A
#
# COMPACT_ATOMS: atom_id res chain seq x y z
N MET A 1 31.86 3.02 -36.14
CA MET A 1 30.97 2.23 -35.23
C MET A 1 31.31 2.41 -33.75
N LYS A 2 32.58 2.34 -33.31
CA LYS A 2 32.96 2.49 -31.89
C LYS A 2 32.60 3.86 -31.26
N ILE A 3 32.73 4.96 -32.01
CA ILE A 3 32.39 6.32 -31.53
C ILE A 3 30.86 6.52 -31.40
N LEU A 4 30.06 5.96 -32.32
CA LEU A 4 28.60 6.03 -32.24
C LEU A 4 28.05 5.21 -31.05
N SER A 5 28.65 4.06 -30.77
CA SER A 5 28.28 3.22 -29.62
C SER A 5 28.63 3.91 -28.29
N LEU A 6 29.76 4.62 -28.23
CA LEU A 6 30.13 5.39 -27.04
C LEU A 6 29.17 6.58 -26.85
N LEU A 7 28.84 7.31 -27.92
CA LEU A 7 27.88 8.42 -27.85
C LEU A 7 26.49 7.94 -27.41
N PHE A 8 26.03 6.78 -27.89
CA PHE A 8 24.75 6.19 -27.50
C PHE A 8 24.76 5.72 -26.03
N ILE A 9 25.85 5.08 -25.57
CA ILE A 9 26.03 4.71 -24.16
C ILE A 9 26.07 5.95 -23.27
N THR A 10 26.77 7.01 -23.69
CA THR A 10 26.83 8.28 -22.95
C THR A 10 25.48 9.00 -22.93
N ILE A 11 24.71 9.00 -24.03
CA ILE A 11 23.34 9.55 -24.06
C ILE A 11 22.40 8.73 -23.19
N CYS A 12 22.51 7.39 -23.19
CA CYS A 12 21.73 6.54 -22.29
C CYS A 12 22.12 6.75 -20.82
N LEU A 13 23.40 6.93 -20.50
CA LEU A 13 23.87 7.27 -19.16
C LEU A 13 23.38 8.65 -18.72
N ILE A 14 23.40 9.66 -19.60
CA ILE A 14 22.88 11.01 -19.33
C ILE A 14 21.34 11.00 -19.17
N ALA A 15 20.62 10.16 -19.92
CA ALA A 15 19.17 10.01 -19.77
C ALA A 15 18.78 9.31 -18.44
N ILE A 16 19.64 8.43 -17.92
CA ILE A 16 19.45 7.79 -16.60
C ILE A 16 19.75 8.77 -15.45
N ILE A 17 20.65 9.75 -15.65
CA ILE A 17 21.05 10.74 -14.65
C ILE A 17 20.02 11.88 -14.45
N ASN A 18 19.11 12.14 -15.41
CA ASN A 18 18.35 13.41 -15.45
C ASN A 18 16.87 13.37 -15.02
N ALA A 19 16.35 12.27 -14.48
CA ALA A 19 15.04 12.32 -13.83
C ALA A 19 15.22 12.78 -12.36
N GLU A 20 15.45 14.08 -12.15
CA GLU A 20 15.46 14.64 -10.80
C GLU A 20 14.12 14.33 -10.11
N PRO A 21 14.12 13.69 -8.93
CA PRO A 21 12.88 13.45 -8.20
C PRO A 21 12.26 14.80 -7.81
N PHE A 22 10.95 14.93 -7.99
CA PHE A 22 10.22 16.08 -7.49
C PHE A 22 10.27 16.09 -5.97
N THR A 23 10.53 17.26 -5.37
CA THR A 23 10.62 17.42 -3.92
C THR A 23 9.81 18.61 -3.45
N ASN A 24 9.14 18.47 -2.31
CA ASN A 24 8.50 19.57 -1.61
C ASN A 24 8.52 19.33 -0.09
N VAL A 25 8.42 20.41 0.67
CA VAL A 25 8.42 20.41 2.13
C VAL A 25 7.26 21.24 2.63
N LEU A 26 6.39 20.63 3.43
CA LEU A 26 5.22 21.26 4.02
C LEU A 26 5.45 21.49 5.51
N ASP A 27 5.05 22.66 6.00
CA ASP A 27 5.14 23.01 7.42
C ASP A 27 4.00 22.37 8.21
N PHE A 28 4.31 21.36 9.03
CA PHE A 28 3.33 20.65 9.85
C PHE A 28 3.07 21.33 11.20
N GLY A 29 4.03 22.13 11.68
CA GLY A 29 3.93 22.83 12.94
C GLY A 29 4.32 22.00 14.16
N LEU A 30 3.82 22.40 15.33
CA LEU A 30 4.31 21.94 16.62
C LEU A 30 3.72 20.58 17.02
N VAL A 31 4.59 19.61 17.30
CA VAL A 31 4.23 18.33 17.94
C VAL A 31 4.74 18.30 19.37
N SER A 32 3.94 17.75 20.28
CA SER A 32 4.25 17.71 21.71
C SER A 32 3.86 16.37 22.32
N LYS A 33 4.53 16.01 23.42
CA LYS A 33 4.30 14.77 24.15
C LYS A 33 2.82 14.53 24.39
N SER A 34 2.35 13.32 24.06
CA SER A 34 1.01 12.85 24.41
C SER A 34 -0.14 13.66 23.82
N LYS A 35 0.11 14.44 22.76
CA LYS A 35 -0.92 15.12 22.00
C LYS A 35 -0.98 14.58 20.58
N PHE A 36 -2.20 14.35 20.12
CA PHE A 36 -2.46 14.02 18.72
C PHE A 36 -2.51 15.33 17.92
N ALA A 37 -1.67 15.43 16.89
CA ALA A 37 -1.68 16.54 15.95
C ALA A 37 -2.13 16.03 14.58
N THR A 38 -3.06 16.74 13.95
CA THR A 38 -3.53 16.43 12.60
C THR A 38 -3.58 17.69 11.77
N GLN A 39 -3.08 17.61 10.53
CA GLN A 39 -3.17 18.69 9.56
C GLN A 39 -3.48 18.11 8.18
N THR A 40 -4.33 18.81 7.43
CA THR A 40 -4.60 18.52 6.03
C THR A 40 -4.09 19.67 5.19
N PHE A 41 -3.23 19.34 4.23
CA PHE A 41 -2.76 20.24 3.18
C PHE A 41 -3.57 19.94 1.92
N VAL A 42 -4.27 20.95 1.43
CA VAL A 42 -5.12 20.85 0.24
C VAL A 42 -4.32 21.30 -0.98
N ASP A 43 -4.50 20.60 -2.10
CA ASP A 43 -3.85 20.92 -3.39
C ASP A 43 -2.33 21.10 -3.25
N ILE A 44 -1.67 20.08 -2.67
CA ILE A 44 -0.21 20.09 -2.49
C ILE A 44 0.50 20.26 -3.83
N SER A 45 1.70 20.82 -3.83
CA SER A 45 2.46 20.99 -5.07
C SER A 45 2.87 19.63 -5.65
N LEU A 46 2.75 19.49 -6.96
CA LEU A 46 3.05 18.27 -7.70
C LEU A 46 3.96 18.60 -8.88
N PRO A 47 4.69 17.61 -9.43
CA PRO A 47 5.52 17.83 -10.62
C PRO A 47 4.71 18.28 -11.84
N SER A 48 3.50 17.76 -11.98
CA SER A 48 2.54 18.16 -13.00
C SER A 48 1.11 17.88 -12.51
N SER A 49 0.12 18.38 -13.23
CA SER A 49 -1.30 18.07 -12.95
C SER A 49 -1.70 16.64 -13.35
N ASN A 50 -0.88 15.97 -14.17
CA ASN A 50 -1.09 14.60 -14.63
C ASN A 50 0.24 13.89 -14.85
N PHE A 51 0.49 12.84 -14.08
CA PHE A 51 1.70 12.04 -14.16
C PHE A 51 1.46 10.60 -13.70
N ASN A 52 2.39 9.71 -14.07
CA ASN A 52 2.44 8.37 -13.53
C ASN A 52 3.51 8.32 -12.42
N LEU A 53 3.08 7.99 -11.21
CA LEU A 53 3.95 7.85 -10.05
C LEU A 53 4.70 6.51 -10.12
N GLU A 54 6.02 6.59 -10.20
CA GLU A 54 6.94 5.43 -10.17
C GLU A 54 7.38 5.11 -8.75
N GLY A 55 7.50 6.13 -7.90
CA GLY A 55 7.84 5.91 -6.51
C GLY A 55 7.73 7.16 -5.65
N ILE A 56 7.61 6.95 -4.35
CA ILE A 56 7.45 8.02 -3.37
C ILE A 56 8.08 7.65 -2.03
N GLN A 57 8.69 8.64 -1.40
CA GLN A 57 9.18 8.58 -0.04
C GLN A 57 8.70 9.80 0.73
N VAL A 58 8.36 9.61 2.00
CA VAL A 58 8.04 10.70 2.92
C VAL A 58 9.06 10.71 4.05
N ILE A 59 9.52 11.90 4.42
CA ILE A 59 10.44 12.12 5.53
C ILE A 59 9.84 13.17 6.45
N ILE A 60 9.81 12.87 7.74
CA ILE A 60 9.44 13.81 8.79
C ILE A 60 10.72 14.50 9.23
N LEU A 61 10.75 15.82 9.19
CA LEU A 61 11.94 16.63 9.51
C LEU A 61 11.70 17.45 10.77
N ASN A 62 12.71 17.57 11.62
CA ASN A 62 12.74 18.65 12.60
C ASN A 62 12.95 19.96 11.85
N LYS A 63 12.00 20.90 11.95
CA LYS A 63 12.03 22.14 11.18
C LYS A 63 13.23 23.03 11.51
N THR A 64 13.68 23.02 12.77
CA THR A 64 14.79 23.87 13.23
C THR A 64 16.14 23.32 12.80
N SER A 65 16.39 22.01 12.96
CA SER A 65 17.67 21.41 12.58
C SER A 65 17.73 20.96 11.12
N ASN A 66 16.58 20.82 10.45
CA ASN A 66 16.41 20.22 9.13
C ASN A 66 16.92 18.75 9.04
N GLU A 67 17.03 18.08 10.19
CA GLU A 67 17.39 16.68 10.28
C GLU A 67 16.15 15.79 10.35
N PRO A 68 16.23 14.51 9.93
CA PRO A 68 15.14 13.56 10.12
C PRO A 68 14.68 13.51 11.57
N PHE A 69 13.37 13.62 11.77
CA PHE A 69 12.76 13.50 13.08
C PHE A 69 13.06 12.11 13.66
N ASN A 70 13.48 12.08 14.93
CA ASN A 70 13.83 10.83 15.58
C ASN A 70 12.60 9.91 15.65
N HIS A 71 12.67 8.81 14.90
CA HIS A 71 11.56 7.88 14.75
C HIS A 71 11.17 7.21 16.07
N ASN A 72 12.08 7.10 17.05
CA ASN A 72 11.77 6.55 18.37
C ASN A 72 10.75 7.41 19.14
N PHE A 73 10.59 8.68 18.77
CA PHE A 73 9.59 9.56 19.35
C PHE A 73 8.25 9.51 18.62
N ILE A 74 8.10 8.69 17.58
CA ILE A 74 6.82 8.52 16.88
C ILE A 74 6.16 7.26 17.43
N SER A 75 5.05 7.44 18.16
CA SER A 75 4.24 6.31 18.61
C SER A 75 3.13 5.98 17.63
N THR A 76 2.58 6.98 16.94
CA THR A 76 1.66 6.79 15.82
C THR A 76 1.93 7.87 14.77
N CYS A 77 1.91 7.48 13.52
CA CYS A 77 1.98 8.38 12.38
C CYS A 77 1.13 7.80 11.26
N LEU A 78 0.41 8.67 10.57
CA LEU A 78 -0.33 8.41 9.35
C LEU A 78 -0.08 9.57 8.40
N VAL A 79 0.39 9.27 7.19
CA VAL A 79 0.56 10.23 6.10
C VAL A 79 -0.20 9.69 4.90
N ASP A 80 -1.32 10.32 4.55
CA ASP A 80 -2.21 9.90 3.48
C ASP A 80 -2.22 10.91 2.34
N PHE A 81 -1.87 10.46 1.14
CA PHE A 81 -2.13 11.18 -0.10
C PHE A 81 -3.50 10.75 -0.63
N THR A 82 -4.36 11.72 -0.90
CA THR A 82 -5.73 11.46 -1.38
C THR A 82 -6.03 12.22 -2.65
N SER A 83 -6.72 11.57 -3.58
CA SER A 83 -7.29 12.18 -4.78
C SER A 83 -8.78 11.85 -4.82
N SER A 84 -9.63 12.85 -5.04
CA SER A 84 -11.09 12.67 -5.12
C SER A 84 -11.67 11.88 -3.93
N GLY A 85 -11.16 12.14 -2.72
CA GLY A 85 -11.57 11.46 -1.48
C GLY A 85 -11.05 10.02 -1.30
N LYS A 86 -10.25 9.49 -2.23
CA LYS A 86 -9.67 8.14 -2.15
C LYS A 86 -8.19 8.20 -1.81
N LYS A 87 -7.73 7.32 -0.90
CA LYS A 87 -6.31 7.17 -0.57
C LYS A 87 -5.57 6.51 -1.73
N ILE A 88 -4.59 7.19 -2.28
CA ILE A 88 -3.74 6.68 -3.36
C ILE A 88 -2.41 6.15 -2.82
N VAL A 89 -1.86 6.81 -1.80
CA VAL A 89 -0.61 6.44 -1.11
C VAL A 89 -0.81 6.70 0.37
N SER A 90 -0.29 5.81 1.20
CA SER A 90 -0.42 5.93 2.65
C SER A 90 0.82 5.34 3.32
N PHE A 91 1.36 6.10 4.26
CA PHE A 91 2.44 5.68 5.13
C PHE A 91 1.98 5.71 6.58
N THR A 92 2.53 4.81 7.39
CA THR A 92 2.31 4.76 8.83
C THR A 92 3.63 4.70 9.57
N ALA A 93 3.64 4.85 10.89
CA ALA A 93 4.88 4.75 11.68
C ALA A 93 5.70 3.48 11.33
N SER A 94 5.04 2.33 11.15
CA SER A 94 5.73 1.07 10.86
C SER A 94 6.34 0.95 9.44
N ASN A 95 6.08 1.91 8.55
CA ASN A 95 6.60 1.86 7.17
C ASN A 95 7.00 3.24 6.59
N ILE A 96 6.95 4.33 7.37
CA ILE A 96 7.33 5.67 6.88
C ILE A 96 8.80 5.74 6.46
N GLN A 97 9.64 4.84 6.99
CA GLN A 97 11.04 4.72 6.60
C GLN A 97 11.25 3.89 5.31
N ASN A 98 10.19 3.24 4.84
CA ASN A 98 10.20 2.42 3.64
C ASN A 98 9.92 3.29 2.42
N GLN A 99 10.54 2.92 1.31
CA GLN A 99 10.29 3.57 0.03
C GLN A 99 9.14 2.84 -0.65
N LEU A 100 8.28 3.56 -1.36
CA LEU A 100 7.31 2.93 -2.23
C LEU A 100 7.84 3.03 -3.67
N ILE A 101 8.16 1.90 -4.30
CA ILE A 101 8.76 1.88 -5.64
C ILE A 101 8.05 0.86 -6.51
N PHE A 102 7.44 1.31 -7.58
CA PHE A 102 6.73 0.45 -8.51
C PHE A 102 7.64 0.04 -9.68
N PRO A 103 7.78 -1.27 -9.95
CA PRO A 103 8.50 -1.72 -11.13
C PRO A 103 7.70 -1.36 -12.39
N SER A 104 8.39 -0.92 -13.44
CA SER A 104 7.76 -0.76 -14.76
C SER A 104 7.24 -2.12 -15.26
N PRO A 105 6.07 -2.19 -15.95
CA PRO A 105 5.21 -1.09 -16.40
C PRO A 105 4.10 -0.68 -15.40
N TYR A 106 4.18 -1.10 -14.13
CA TYR A 106 3.13 -0.87 -13.15
C TYR A 106 3.30 0.49 -12.49
N LEU A 107 2.30 1.37 -12.61
CA LEU A 107 2.40 2.75 -12.13
C LEU A 107 1.08 3.23 -11.54
N VAL A 108 1.16 4.10 -10.53
CA VAL A 108 -0.02 4.77 -9.98
C VAL A 108 -0.27 6.05 -10.78
N GLN A 109 -1.35 6.08 -11.56
CA GLN A 109 -1.73 7.26 -12.32
C GLN A 109 -2.32 8.33 -11.38
N ILE A 110 -1.79 9.54 -11.46
CA ILE A 110 -2.28 10.71 -10.73
C ILE A 110 -2.92 11.66 -11.73
N ASP A 111 -4.24 11.80 -11.64
CA ASP A 111 -5.03 12.70 -12.47
C ASP A 111 -5.65 13.80 -11.58
N GLY A 112 -5.08 15.00 -11.58
CA GLY A 112 -5.58 16.14 -10.82
C GLY A 112 -4.86 16.40 -9.49
N SER A 113 -5.51 17.14 -8.61
CA SER A 113 -4.90 17.58 -7.36
C SER A 113 -4.86 16.50 -6.29
N LEU A 114 -3.88 16.61 -5.39
CA LEU A 114 -3.70 15.74 -4.25
C LEU A 114 -3.80 16.52 -2.94
N ASN A 115 -4.48 15.94 -1.96
CA ASN A 115 -4.45 16.41 -0.59
C ASN A 115 -3.56 15.49 0.25
N LEU A 116 -2.76 16.09 1.14
CA LEU A 116 -1.94 15.36 2.11
C LEU A 116 -2.55 15.52 3.49
N THR A 117 -2.97 14.43 4.11
CA THR A 117 -3.37 14.42 5.52
C THR A 117 -2.28 13.77 6.35
N VAL A 118 -1.80 14.48 7.36
CA VAL A 118 -0.80 13.98 8.30
C VAL A 118 -1.41 13.96 9.69
N SER A 119 -1.27 12.84 10.38
CA SER A 119 -1.67 12.68 11.77
C SER A 119 -0.55 12.02 12.55
N MET A 120 -0.14 12.62 13.66
CA MET A 120 0.97 12.14 14.47
C MET A 120 0.66 12.20 15.95
N TYR A 121 1.14 11.18 16.66
CA TYR A 121 1.19 11.12 18.11
C TYR A 121 2.63 10.82 18.53
N THR A 122 3.23 11.77 19.23
CA THR A 122 4.66 11.74 19.55
C THR A 122 4.93 11.61 21.04
N LEU A 123 6.10 11.07 21.35
CA LEU A 123 6.62 10.81 22.70
C LEU A 123 7.83 11.71 23.03
N ASN A 124 8.12 12.71 22.19
CA ASN A 124 9.18 13.69 22.43
C ASN A 124 9.00 14.38 23.79
N VAL A 125 10.09 14.57 24.52
CA VAL A 125 10.06 15.21 25.85
C VAL A 125 9.66 16.69 25.71
N GLU A 126 10.33 17.42 24.83
CA GLU A 126 10.07 18.83 24.57
C GLU A 126 9.29 19.00 23.25
N PRO A 127 8.35 19.96 23.16
CA PRO A 127 7.67 20.30 21.92
C PRO A 127 8.64 20.65 20.78
N LEU A 128 8.39 20.12 19.59
CA LEU A 128 9.25 20.32 18.41
C LEU A 128 8.40 20.74 17.20
N ASN A 129 8.89 21.71 16.43
CA ASN A 129 8.28 22.02 15.14
C ASN A 129 8.76 21.02 14.09
N VAL A 130 7.82 20.51 13.30
CA VAL A 130 8.06 19.47 12.32
C VAL A 130 7.63 19.95 10.94
N SER A 131 8.35 19.48 9.93
CA SER A 131 7.98 19.60 8.52
C SER A 131 7.85 18.21 7.90
N ILE A 132 7.07 18.11 6.82
CA ILE A 132 6.85 16.88 6.07
C ILE A 132 7.42 17.08 4.67
N ALA A 133 8.54 16.40 4.39
CA ALA A 133 9.13 16.35 3.07
C ALA A 133 8.61 15.14 2.31
N TYR A 134 8.32 15.31 1.03
CA TYR A 134 8.02 14.19 0.14
C TYR A 134 8.81 14.28 -1.15
N TYR A 135 9.23 13.12 -1.63
CA TYR A 135 10.03 12.95 -2.83
C TYR A 135 9.28 12.01 -3.77
N MET A 136 9.04 12.44 -5.00
CA MET A 136 8.31 11.66 -6.00
C MET A 136 9.21 11.41 -7.22
N LYS A 137 9.35 10.13 -7.57
CA LYS A 137 9.83 9.71 -8.89
C LYS A 137 8.62 9.49 -9.78
N TYR A 138 8.61 10.11 -10.95
CA TYR A 138 7.47 10.13 -11.84
C TYR A 138 7.90 10.13 -13.30
N GLU A 139 6.98 9.73 -14.17
CA GLU A 139 7.06 10.00 -15.60
C GLU A 139 5.85 10.83 -16.03
N GLU A 140 6.06 11.71 -17.00
CA GLU A 140 4.94 12.43 -17.62
C GLU A 140 4.01 11.44 -18.32
N SER A 141 2.70 11.69 -18.21
CA SER A 141 1.65 10.93 -18.90
C SER A 141 1.65 11.23 -20.40
N SER A 142 2.74 10.87 -21.07
CA SER A 142 2.83 10.85 -22.52
C SER A 142 2.05 9.63 -23.01
N GLY A 143 0.96 9.84 -23.75
CA GLY A 143 0.05 8.79 -24.20
C GLY A 143 0.65 7.68 -25.08
N SER A 144 1.97 7.67 -25.30
CA SER A 144 2.71 6.67 -26.05
C SER A 144 3.16 5.44 -25.24
N LYS A 145 3.20 5.52 -23.90
CA LYS A 145 3.64 4.39 -23.05
C LYS A 145 2.44 3.57 -22.57
N THR A 146 2.51 2.26 -22.78
CA THR A 146 1.53 1.33 -22.21
C THR A 146 1.90 1.08 -20.75
N ILE A 147 1.02 1.48 -19.83
CA ILE A 147 1.19 1.29 -18.38
C ILE A 147 0.14 0.30 -17.86
N VAL A 148 0.48 -0.41 -16.78
CA VAL A 148 -0.50 -1.13 -15.96
C VAL A 148 -0.87 -0.24 -14.79
N LYS A 149 -2.11 0.27 -14.80
CA LYS A 149 -2.60 1.16 -13.74
C LYS A 149 -2.73 0.41 -12.43
N LEU A 150 -2.06 0.91 -11.40
CA LEU A 150 -2.12 0.37 -10.07
C LEU A 150 -3.25 1.01 -9.26
N THR A 151 -4.00 0.17 -8.55
CA THR A 151 -4.98 0.60 -7.55
C THR A 151 -4.49 0.18 -6.18
N ARG A 152 -4.47 1.13 -5.23
CA ARG A 152 -4.19 0.81 -3.83
C ARG A 152 -5.34 0.00 -3.24
N THR A 153 -5.00 -1.11 -2.59
CA THR A 153 -5.91 -1.95 -1.81
C THR A 153 -5.31 -2.25 -0.45
N ALA A 154 -6.07 -2.89 0.43
CA ALA A 154 -5.60 -3.28 1.74
C ALA A 154 -6.28 -4.56 2.23
N THR A 155 -5.60 -5.28 3.12
CA THR A 155 -6.14 -6.41 3.87
C THR A 155 -5.78 -6.26 5.33
N SER A 156 -6.57 -6.89 6.20
CA SER A 156 -6.41 -6.80 7.65
C SER A 156 -6.60 -8.16 8.29
N VAL A 157 -5.98 -8.36 9.45
CA VAL A 157 -6.19 -9.51 10.33
C VAL A 157 -7.57 -9.52 11.01
N VAL A 158 -8.33 -8.41 10.90
CA VAL A 158 -9.73 -8.33 11.32
C VAL A 158 -10.58 -7.79 10.15
N SER A 159 -11.79 -8.31 9.98
CA SER A 159 -12.60 -8.05 8.77
C SER A 159 -13.01 -6.59 8.56
N ASN A 160 -13.17 -5.84 9.64
CA ASN A 160 -13.59 -4.43 9.64
C ASN A 160 -12.41 -3.44 9.77
N PHE A 161 -11.16 -3.91 9.67
CA PHE A 161 -9.96 -3.08 9.86
C PHE A 161 -9.88 -2.39 11.23
N SER A 162 -10.63 -2.86 12.24
CA SER A 162 -10.59 -2.26 13.58
C SER A 162 -9.31 -2.61 14.33
N SER A 163 -9.11 -1.96 15.46
CA SER A 163 -8.14 -2.42 16.44
C SER A 163 -8.66 -3.67 17.18
N PHE A 164 -7.74 -4.40 17.80
CA PHE A 164 -8.03 -5.55 18.66
C PHE A 164 -7.07 -5.58 19.86
N ASN A 165 -7.31 -6.46 20.83
CA ASN A 165 -6.46 -6.63 22.00
C ASN A 165 -5.68 -7.96 21.91
N VAL A 166 -4.45 -7.96 22.39
CA VAL A 166 -3.63 -9.17 22.55
C VAL A 166 -3.69 -9.57 24.02
N PRO A 167 -4.29 -10.72 24.36
CA PRO A 167 -4.33 -11.20 25.74
C PRO A 167 -2.93 -11.61 26.19
N GLN A 168 -2.67 -11.56 27.50
CA GLN A 168 -1.45 -12.10 28.08
C GLN A 168 -1.42 -13.63 27.90
N GLY A 169 -0.24 -14.17 27.60
CA GLY A 169 0.02 -15.60 27.48
C GLY A 169 1.46 -15.96 27.83
N SER A 170 1.90 -17.14 27.39
CA SER A 170 3.20 -17.74 27.76
C SER A 170 4.41 -17.19 26.97
N GLY A 171 4.20 -16.24 26.05
CA GLY A 171 5.25 -15.70 25.19
C GLY A 171 5.48 -16.50 23.89
N SER A 172 4.70 -17.55 23.62
CA SER A 172 4.74 -18.30 22.35
C SER A 172 4.25 -17.50 21.14
N GLY A 173 3.72 -16.28 21.37
CA GLY A 173 3.07 -15.46 20.37
C GLY A 173 1.56 -15.68 20.33
N TYR A 174 0.83 -14.59 20.14
CA TYR A 174 -0.61 -14.59 19.86
C TYR A 174 -0.81 -14.42 18.36
N SER A 175 -1.48 -15.39 17.72
CA SER A 175 -1.79 -15.34 16.29
C SER A 175 -3.24 -14.93 16.06
N ILE A 176 -3.45 -14.00 15.13
CA ILE A 176 -4.77 -13.59 14.65
C ILE A 176 -4.71 -13.48 13.13
N GLN A 177 -5.80 -13.86 12.47
CA GLN A 177 -5.87 -13.84 11.02
C GLN A 177 -7.28 -13.60 10.52
N ASN A 178 -7.36 -13.12 9.28
CA ASN A 178 -8.59 -13.01 8.54
C ASN A 178 -8.34 -13.39 7.07
N SER A 179 -9.35 -14.02 6.47
CA SER A 179 -9.26 -14.66 5.16
C SER A 179 -10.24 -14.01 4.19
N ILE A 180 -9.78 -13.72 2.98
CA ILE A 180 -10.56 -13.06 1.94
C ILE A 180 -10.45 -13.85 0.63
N PRO A 181 -11.57 -14.27 0.02
CA PRO A 181 -11.54 -14.85 -1.32
C PRO A 181 -11.25 -13.76 -2.35
N TRP A 182 -10.35 -14.03 -3.29
CA TRP A 182 -9.97 -13.09 -4.33
C TRP A 182 -10.84 -13.26 -5.57
N ILE A 183 -11.32 -12.15 -6.14
CA ILE A 183 -12.42 -12.19 -7.12
C ILE A 183 -11.98 -12.08 -8.58
N SER A 184 -10.72 -11.72 -8.84
CA SER A 184 -10.21 -11.45 -10.19
C SER A 184 -8.70 -11.67 -10.25
N ASN A 185 -8.18 -12.18 -11.36
CA ASN A 185 -6.73 -12.27 -11.54
C ASN A 185 -6.10 -10.87 -11.49
N ALA A 186 -5.03 -10.71 -10.72
CA ALA A 186 -4.33 -9.43 -10.55
C ALA A 186 -2.85 -9.69 -10.27
N GLU A 187 -2.03 -8.63 -10.33
CA GLU A 187 -0.65 -8.64 -9.88
C GLU A 187 -0.52 -7.66 -8.73
N ALA A 188 -0.17 -8.17 -7.55
CA ALA A 188 0.05 -7.40 -6.34
C ALA A 188 1.54 -7.10 -6.15
N MET A 189 1.84 -5.92 -5.63
CA MET A 189 3.22 -5.51 -5.35
C MET A 189 3.27 -4.48 -4.22
N ASN A 190 4.49 -4.25 -3.71
CA ASN A 190 4.78 -3.24 -2.70
C ASN A 190 3.89 -3.40 -1.45
N PHE A 191 4.00 -4.54 -0.76
CA PHE A 191 3.24 -4.75 0.46
C PHE A 191 3.84 -3.93 1.61
N GLN A 192 3.07 -2.95 2.06
CA GLN A 192 3.42 -2.04 3.16
C GLN A 192 2.66 -2.46 4.42
N ALA A 193 3.40 -2.99 5.40
CA ALA A 193 2.82 -3.39 6.68
C ALA A 193 2.48 -2.16 7.53
N SER A 194 1.27 -2.13 8.06
CA SER A 194 0.77 -1.15 9.04
C SER A 194 0.35 -1.89 10.29
N VAL A 195 1.19 -1.80 11.32
CA VAL A 195 1.09 -2.63 12.54
C VAL A 195 1.41 -1.82 13.78
N SER A 196 1.01 -2.34 14.94
CA SER A 196 1.32 -1.75 16.24
C SER A 196 2.57 -2.34 16.87
N GLN A 197 3.07 -1.66 17.91
CA GLN A 197 4.13 -2.15 18.80
C GLN A 197 3.84 -3.55 19.33
N GLY A 198 4.88 -4.39 19.44
CA GLY A 198 4.78 -5.75 19.97
C GLY A 198 4.53 -6.83 18.91
N ILE A 199 4.36 -6.45 17.64
CA ILE A 199 4.31 -7.41 16.52
C ILE A 199 5.59 -8.26 16.47
N ILE A 200 5.47 -9.52 16.06
CA ILE A 200 6.57 -10.44 15.74
C ILE A 200 6.65 -10.65 14.23
N SER A 201 5.51 -10.80 13.55
CA SER A 201 5.46 -10.84 12.09
C SER A 201 4.06 -10.57 11.56
N LEU A 202 3.99 -10.03 10.35
CA LEU A 202 2.77 -9.94 9.55
C LEU A 202 2.97 -10.70 8.24
N SER A 203 2.04 -11.57 7.88
CA SER A 203 2.12 -12.44 6.71
C SER A 203 0.88 -12.34 5.84
N PHE A 204 1.11 -12.34 4.53
CA PHE A 204 0.09 -12.50 3.50
C PHE A 204 0.29 -13.86 2.87
N ILE A 205 -0.71 -14.73 2.98
CA ILE A 205 -0.61 -16.16 2.71
C ILE A 205 -1.65 -16.51 1.66
N GLU A 206 -1.23 -17.16 0.58
CA GLU A 206 -2.13 -17.82 -0.35
C GLU A 206 -2.56 -19.17 0.21
N GLN A 207 -3.85 -19.41 0.20
CA GLN A 207 -4.43 -20.72 0.47
C GLN A 207 -5.10 -21.23 -0.81
N MET A 208 -4.50 -22.28 -1.39
CA MET A 208 -5.00 -22.92 -2.61
C MET A 208 -4.87 -24.43 -2.47
N ASN A 209 -5.94 -25.17 -2.80
CA ASN A 209 -5.96 -26.65 -2.73
C ASN A 209 -5.54 -27.21 -1.34
N GLY A 210 -5.89 -26.51 -0.26
CA GLY A 210 -5.53 -26.90 1.10
C GLY A 210 -4.05 -26.68 1.48
N GLN A 211 -3.25 -26.09 0.59
CA GLN A 211 -1.86 -25.71 0.86
C GLN A 211 -1.76 -24.22 1.16
N ASN A 212 -0.91 -23.87 2.13
CA ASN A 212 -0.61 -22.50 2.51
C ASN A 212 0.77 -22.10 1.98
N THR A 213 0.83 -21.06 1.17
CA THR A 213 2.07 -20.49 0.65
C THR A 213 2.21 -19.06 1.14
N VAL A 214 3.27 -18.77 1.91
CA VAL A 214 3.54 -17.41 2.38
C VAL A 214 4.06 -16.58 1.21
N ILE A 215 3.23 -15.66 0.73
CA ILE A 215 3.56 -14.74 -0.37
C ILE A 215 4.48 -13.63 0.11
N CYS A 216 4.12 -13.01 1.23
CA CYS A 216 4.86 -11.93 1.83
C CYS A 216 4.92 -12.17 3.34
N LYS A 217 6.11 -12.02 3.91
CA LYS A 217 6.33 -12.01 5.36
C LYS A 217 7.11 -10.77 5.72
N SER A 218 6.45 -9.88 6.41
CA SER A 218 7.02 -8.65 6.94
C SER A 218 7.37 -8.83 8.41
N VAL A 219 8.61 -8.52 8.77
CA VAL A 219 9.15 -8.66 10.14
C VAL A 219 9.59 -7.32 10.70
N PRO A 220 9.41 -7.07 12.01
CA PRO A 220 9.76 -5.81 12.64
C PRO A 220 11.26 -5.64 12.81
N THR A 221 11.71 -4.39 12.74
CA THR A 221 12.96 -3.92 13.32
C THR A 221 12.61 -3.02 14.50
N TYR A 222 13.12 -3.34 15.67
CA TYR A 222 12.96 -2.55 16.89
C TYR A 222 14.21 -1.73 17.18
N ASN A 223 14.02 -0.50 17.67
CA ASN A 223 15.08 0.29 18.29
C ASN A 223 14.77 0.42 19.79
N GLY A 224 15.45 -0.40 20.60
CA GLY A 224 15.04 -0.62 21.99
C GLY A 224 13.63 -1.22 22.04
N ASN A 225 12.72 -0.52 22.73
CA ASN A 225 11.33 -0.96 22.90
C ASN A 225 10.36 -0.35 21.89
N TYR A 226 10.84 0.35 20.85
CA TYR A 226 10.00 1.05 19.88
C TYR A 226 10.14 0.42 18.49
N LEU A 227 9.00 0.13 17.86
CA LEU A 227 8.92 -0.37 16.50
C LEU A 227 9.44 0.71 15.56
N ALA A 228 10.57 0.45 14.90
CA ALA A 228 11.18 1.41 13.99
C ALA A 228 10.67 1.26 12.55
N LYS A 229 10.52 0.02 12.09
CA LYS A 229 9.98 -0.30 10.77
C LYS A 229 9.61 -1.77 10.65
N MET A 230 8.88 -2.09 9.59
CA MET A 230 8.59 -3.43 9.13
C MET A 230 9.32 -3.70 7.81
N SER A 231 9.85 -4.90 7.61
CA SER A 231 10.55 -5.27 6.38
C SER A 231 9.61 -5.22 5.16
N GLU A 232 10.13 -4.75 4.04
CA GLU A 232 9.39 -4.63 2.78
C GLU A 232 9.20 -6.00 2.11
N CYS A 233 8.20 -6.10 1.21
CA CYS A 233 8.01 -7.21 0.30
C CYS A 233 7.77 -6.62 -1.10
N ASP A 234 8.84 -6.59 -1.90
CA ASP A 234 8.87 -5.81 -3.15
C ASP A 234 8.71 -6.66 -4.42
N ASN A 235 8.42 -7.95 -4.24
CA ASN A 235 8.16 -8.84 -5.36
C ASN A 235 6.78 -8.57 -5.94
N VAL A 236 6.68 -8.66 -7.27
CA VAL A 236 5.40 -8.76 -7.96
C VAL A 236 4.87 -10.17 -7.76
N VAL A 237 3.62 -10.29 -7.33
CA VAL A 237 2.97 -11.56 -7.00
C VAL A 237 1.64 -11.65 -7.73
N SER A 238 1.45 -12.71 -8.49
CA SER A 238 0.16 -13.00 -9.11
C SER A 238 -0.86 -13.42 -8.05
N LEU A 239 -2.01 -12.77 -8.05
CA LEU A 239 -3.19 -13.14 -7.28
C LEU A 239 -4.20 -13.83 -8.20
N TYR A 240 -4.67 -15.01 -7.82
CA TYR A 240 -5.55 -15.82 -8.65
C TYR A 240 -7.02 -15.69 -8.22
N LYS A 241 -7.90 -15.54 -9.20
CA LYS A 241 -9.35 -15.58 -8.99
C LYS A 241 -9.74 -16.92 -8.35
N GLY A 242 -10.51 -16.84 -7.27
CA GLY A 242 -11.00 -18.01 -6.53
C GLY A 242 -10.04 -18.52 -5.46
N ALA A 243 -8.78 -18.06 -5.42
CA ALA A 243 -7.89 -18.35 -4.30
C ALA A 243 -8.34 -17.58 -3.04
N THR A 244 -8.04 -18.13 -1.86
CA THR A 244 -8.26 -17.44 -0.59
C THR A 244 -6.94 -16.89 -0.09
N TYR A 245 -6.90 -15.62 0.26
CA TYR A 245 -5.70 -15.00 0.86
C TYR A 245 -5.95 -14.70 2.33
N ILE A 246 -4.97 -15.05 3.16
CA ILE A 246 -5.02 -14.90 4.62
C ILE A 246 -4.01 -13.83 5.01
N THR A 247 -4.48 -12.80 5.71
CA THR A 247 -3.62 -11.86 6.42
C THR A 247 -3.52 -12.33 7.85
N GLN A 248 -2.30 -12.63 8.30
CA GLN A 248 -2.02 -13.18 9.63
C GLN A 248 -0.98 -12.30 10.35
N ALA A 249 -1.26 -11.92 11.60
CA ALA A 249 -0.30 -11.28 12.49
C ALA A 249 0.03 -12.20 13.66
N VAL A 250 1.30 -12.19 14.05
CA VAL A 250 1.76 -12.80 15.30
C VAL A 250 2.28 -11.68 16.18
N TYR A 251 1.75 -11.55 17.39
CA TYR A 251 2.15 -10.56 18.39
C TYR A 251 2.84 -11.22 19.58
N ASN A 252 3.83 -10.56 20.17
CA ASN A 252 4.36 -10.95 21.46
C ASN A 252 3.27 -10.74 22.53
N ASN A 253 2.97 -11.81 23.27
CA ASN A 253 1.92 -11.83 24.28
C ASN A 253 2.44 -12.07 25.70
N THR A 254 3.74 -11.85 25.97
CA THR A 254 4.25 -11.89 27.35
C THR A 254 3.57 -10.88 28.27
N LEU A 255 3.10 -9.77 27.71
CA LEU A 255 2.27 -8.75 28.35
C LEU A 255 1.01 -8.49 27.50
N PRO A 256 -0.11 -8.07 28.11
CA PRO A 256 -1.30 -7.72 27.34
C PRO A 256 -1.06 -6.44 26.53
N LEU A 257 -1.51 -6.43 25.27
CA LEU A 257 -1.47 -5.25 24.39
C LEU A 257 -2.89 -4.80 24.08
N LYS A 258 -3.12 -3.50 24.03
CA LYS A 258 -4.46 -2.91 23.77
C LYS A 258 -4.47 -2.15 22.45
N ASN A 259 -5.60 -2.20 21.76
CA ASN A 259 -5.88 -1.42 20.56
C ASN A 259 -4.81 -1.57 19.45
N VAL A 260 -4.27 -2.78 19.27
CA VAL A 260 -3.30 -3.05 18.22
C VAL A 260 -3.98 -3.25 16.85
N ILE A 261 -3.24 -3.02 15.76
CA ILE A 261 -3.71 -3.21 14.38
C ILE A 261 -2.79 -4.13 13.59
N GLY A 262 -3.29 -4.78 12.54
CA GLY A 262 -2.47 -5.65 11.70
C GLY A 262 -2.94 -5.63 10.26
N ASN A 263 -2.39 -4.74 9.45
CA ASN A 263 -2.89 -4.49 8.09
C ASN A 263 -1.74 -4.52 7.07
N PHE A 264 -2.03 -4.99 5.87
CA PHE A 264 -1.22 -4.69 4.69
C PHE A 264 -1.95 -3.67 3.82
N GLY A 265 -1.23 -2.63 3.39
CA GLY A 265 -1.57 -1.90 2.17
C GLY A 265 -0.71 -2.41 1.03
N PHE A 266 -1.28 -2.59 -0.15
CA PHE A 266 -0.52 -3.00 -1.35
C PHE A 266 -1.20 -2.50 -2.61
N TYR A 267 -0.55 -2.67 -3.75
CA TYR A 267 -1.01 -2.14 -5.01
C TYR A 267 -1.29 -3.27 -5.97
N VAL A 268 -2.45 -3.23 -6.62
CA VAL A 268 -2.88 -4.24 -7.58
C VAL A 268 -3.00 -3.64 -8.97
N GLY A 269 -2.33 -4.27 -9.92
CA GLY A 269 -2.52 -4.06 -11.35
C GLY A 269 -3.35 -5.18 -11.92
N TYR A 270 -4.29 -4.86 -12.80
CA TYR A 270 -5.01 -5.87 -13.58
C TYR A 270 -4.31 -5.98 -14.92
N PRO A 271 -3.70 -7.13 -15.25
CA PRO A 271 -3.13 -7.31 -16.57
C PRO A 271 -4.23 -7.07 -17.61
N ALA A 272 -3.89 -6.33 -18.67
CA ALA A 272 -4.82 -6.12 -19.76
C ALA A 272 -5.27 -7.50 -20.30
N PRO A 273 -6.57 -7.70 -20.62
CA PRO A 273 -6.99 -8.95 -21.23
C PRO A 273 -6.14 -9.15 -22.48
N SER A 274 -5.36 -10.22 -22.52
CA SER A 274 -4.63 -10.58 -23.73
C SER A 274 -5.69 -10.82 -24.79
N THR A 275 -5.84 -9.90 -25.75
CA THR A 275 -6.51 -10.23 -27.00
C THR A 275 -5.62 -11.24 -27.69
N THR A 276 -5.79 -12.52 -27.39
CA THR A 276 -5.28 -13.61 -28.19
C THR A 276 -6.04 -13.59 -29.51
N GLY A 277 -5.68 -12.65 -30.37
CA GLY A 277 -5.98 -12.74 -31.79
C GLY A 277 -5.30 -13.99 -32.31
N GLY A 278 -6.08 -14.88 -32.93
CA GLY A 278 -5.62 -16.15 -33.46
C GLY A 278 -4.36 -15.99 -34.31
N GLY A 279 -3.33 -16.76 -33.97
CA GLY A 279 -2.05 -16.76 -34.65
C GLY A 279 -1.26 -17.99 -34.23
N SER A 280 -1.58 -19.13 -34.84
CA SER A 280 -0.80 -20.36 -34.76
C SER A 280 0.61 -20.11 -35.32
N THR A 281 1.62 -20.05 -34.46
CA THR A 281 3.01 -20.32 -34.83
C THR A 281 3.78 -20.88 -33.64
N THR A 282 3.91 -22.21 -33.65
CA THR A 282 5.06 -23.03 -33.25
C THR A 282 6.21 -22.33 -32.52
N THR A 283 6.37 -22.64 -31.23
CA THR A 283 7.65 -22.57 -30.51
C THR A 283 8.13 -23.97 -30.17
N THR A 284 9.21 -24.36 -30.84
CA THR A 284 10.05 -25.52 -30.56
C THR A 284 10.86 -25.24 -29.30
N GLY A 285 10.72 -26.08 -28.27
CA GLY A 285 11.52 -26.01 -27.05
C GLY A 285 11.51 -27.37 -26.37
N GLY A 286 12.60 -28.13 -26.57
CA GLY A 286 12.72 -29.52 -26.17
C GLY A 286 12.71 -29.75 -24.65
N GLY A 287 11.97 -30.77 -24.25
CA GLY A 287 12.11 -31.46 -22.98
C GLY A 287 12.25 -32.94 -23.26
N SER A 288 13.47 -33.47 -23.12
CA SER A 288 13.77 -34.90 -23.17
C SER A 288 13.26 -35.56 -21.90
N THR A 289 12.21 -36.37 -22.01
CA THR A 289 11.82 -37.35 -20.99
C THR A 289 11.65 -38.70 -21.66
N THR A 290 12.59 -39.58 -21.36
CA THR A 290 12.64 -40.98 -21.80
C THR A 290 11.46 -41.74 -21.20
N HIS A 291 10.45 -42.04 -22.01
CA HIS A 291 9.45 -43.05 -21.69
C HIS A 291 9.52 -44.16 -22.74
N THR A 292 10.00 -45.31 -22.27
CA THR A 292 10.00 -46.58 -22.97
C THR A 292 8.56 -47.09 -23.05
N SER A 293 7.97 -47.09 -24.24
CA SER A 293 6.74 -47.84 -24.51
C SER A 293 6.84 -48.54 -25.87
N THR A 294 6.97 -49.85 -25.77
CA THR A 294 6.69 -50.88 -26.78
C THR A 294 5.43 -50.62 -27.59
N THR A 295 5.54 -50.55 -28.92
CA THR A 295 4.62 -51.21 -29.86
C THR A 295 5.25 -51.26 -31.25
N GLY A 296 5.18 -52.43 -31.89
CA GLY A 296 5.68 -52.65 -33.23
C GLY A 296 4.71 -52.19 -34.33
N GLY A 297 5.16 -52.41 -35.57
CA GLY A 297 4.28 -52.52 -36.72
C GLY A 297 4.44 -51.42 -37.77
N GLY A 298 5.10 -51.77 -38.87
CA GLY A 298 4.46 -51.63 -40.19
C GLY A 298 4.58 -50.31 -40.95
N SER A 299 5.57 -50.30 -41.86
CA SER A 299 5.34 -50.15 -43.31
C SER A 299 5.12 -48.75 -43.94
N THR A 300 6.00 -48.52 -44.93
CA THR A 300 5.80 -47.91 -46.26
C THR A 300 5.72 -46.39 -46.46
N THR A 301 6.81 -45.87 -47.02
CA THR A 301 6.95 -45.16 -48.32
C THR A 301 5.96 -44.03 -48.67
N HIS A 302 6.49 -42.81 -48.86
CA HIS A 302 6.53 -42.02 -50.11
C HIS A 302 6.77 -40.53 -49.80
N THR A 303 7.98 -40.02 -50.07
CA THR A 303 8.32 -39.14 -51.21
C THR A 303 7.62 -37.76 -51.18
N SER A 304 8.36 -36.76 -50.70
CA SER A 304 8.07 -35.34 -50.86
C SER A 304 8.30 -34.90 -52.32
N THR A 305 7.36 -34.14 -52.86
CA THR A 305 7.58 -33.32 -54.06
C THR A 305 7.09 -31.90 -53.80
N THR A 306 8.03 -30.98 -54.00
CA THR A 306 7.92 -29.53 -54.12
C THR A 306 7.10 -29.14 -55.34
N GLY A 307 6.32 -28.05 -55.24
CA GLY A 307 5.68 -27.44 -56.40
C GLY A 307 4.79 -26.28 -56.01
N GLY A 308 5.22 -25.07 -56.34
CA GLY A 308 4.46 -23.84 -56.16
C GLY A 308 3.27 -23.71 -57.11
N GLY A 309 2.48 -22.65 -56.92
CA GLY A 309 1.42 -22.28 -57.84
C GLY A 309 0.48 -21.23 -57.27
N SER A 310 0.72 -19.98 -57.67
CA SER A 310 -0.26 -18.90 -57.62
C SER A 310 -1.49 -19.25 -58.48
N THR A 311 -2.70 -18.88 -58.06
CA THR A 311 -3.74 -18.34 -58.96
C THR A 311 -4.97 -17.80 -58.23
N THR A 312 -5.49 -16.76 -58.85
CA THR A 312 -6.62 -15.86 -58.57
C THR A 312 -8.00 -16.50 -58.79
N HIS A 313 -9.04 -16.10 -58.03
CA HIS A 313 -10.46 -15.92 -58.44
C HIS A 313 -11.16 -15.10 -57.31
N LYS A 314 -11.70 -13.88 -57.50
CA LYS A 314 -12.82 -13.33 -58.30
C LYS A 314 -14.24 -13.62 -57.74
N SER A 315 -14.81 -12.57 -57.11
CA SER A 315 -16.21 -12.06 -57.13
C SER A 315 -17.43 -12.93 -56.81
N THR A 316 -18.31 -12.38 -55.94
CA THR A 316 -19.78 -12.11 -56.10
C THR A 316 -20.27 -11.46 -54.79
N THR A 317 -20.78 -10.23 -54.62
CA THR A 317 -21.95 -9.46 -55.11
C THR A 317 -23.35 -10.08 -54.96
N GLY A 318 -24.20 -9.37 -54.18
CA GLY A 318 -25.66 -9.50 -54.04
C GLY A 318 -26.09 -9.88 -52.61
N GLY A 319 -26.96 -9.18 -51.89
CA GLY A 319 -27.85 -8.06 -52.18
C GLY A 319 -29.24 -8.30 -51.57
N GLY A 320 -29.75 -7.34 -50.77
CA GLY A 320 -31.16 -7.20 -50.36
C GLY A 320 -31.56 -7.93 -49.07
N GLY A 321 -32.39 -7.40 -48.16
CA GLY A 321 -33.16 -6.15 -48.11
C GLY A 321 -34.23 -6.24 -47.00
N GLY A 322 -34.73 -5.08 -46.54
CA GLY A 322 -35.97 -4.91 -45.76
C GLY A 322 -35.91 -5.24 -44.26
N GLY A 323 -36.49 -4.49 -43.32
CA GLY A 323 -37.49 -3.43 -43.43
C GLY A 323 -37.78 -2.77 -42.06
N HIS A 324 -38.56 -1.69 -42.16
CA HIS A 324 -38.90 -0.63 -41.20
C HIS A 324 -39.74 -0.99 -39.97
N SER A 325 -39.69 -0.13 -38.93
CA SER A 325 -40.82 0.64 -38.30
C SER A 325 -40.39 1.23 -36.94
N SER A 326 -40.22 2.57 -36.79
CA SER A 326 -41.16 3.62 -36.33
C SER A 326 -41.57 3.57 -34.83
N GLY A 327 -41.30 4.67 -34.10
CA GLY A 327 -41.61 4.92 -32.66
C GLY A 327 -43.11 5.09 -32.33
N PRO A 328 -43.57 5.80 -31.25
CA PRO A 328 -42.97 6.97 -30.59
C PRO A 328 -43.20 7.11 -29.03
N SER A 329 -42.89 8.32 -28.57
CA SER A 329 -42.95 9.04 -27.27
C SER A 329 -44.21 9.05 -26.39
N THR A 330 -44.01 9.34 -25.08
CA THR A 330 -44.80 10.22 -24.15
C THR A 330 -43.94 10.44 -22.88
N SER A 331 -43.51 11.61 -22.39
CA SER A 331 -44.09 12.92 -22.03
C SER A 331 -44.65 13.02 -20.59
N GLY A 332 -44.02 13.91 -19.79
CA GLY A 332 -44.63 14.70 -18.70
C GLY A 332 -44.39 14.21 -17.26
N HIS A 333 -44.42 15.02 -16.20
CA HIS A 333 -44.19 16.45 -15.91
C HIS A 333 -44.55 16.64 -14.41
N HIS A 334 -43.98 17.66 -13.74
CA HIS A 334 -44.31 18.20 -12.40
C HIS A 334 -43.98 17.31 -11.17
N GLY A 335 -43.59 17.83 -9.99
CA GLY A 335 -43.62 19.19 -9.50
C GLY A 335 -42.86 19.34 -8.16
N SER A 336 -42.79 20.59 -7.74
CA SER A 336 -41.94 21.24 -6.73
C SER A 336 -42.46 21.21 -5.28
N HIS A 337 -41.57 21.66 -4.38
CA HIS A 337 -41.76 22.20 -3.01
C HIS A 337 -41.82 21.24 -1.82
N SER A 338 -40.89 21.42 -0.86
CA SER A 338 -41.11 22.31 0.31
C SER A 338 -39.83 22.48 1.15
N GLN A 339 -39.60 23.72 1.60
CA GLN A 339 -38.63 24.13 2.61
C GLN A 339 -39.17 23.87 4.02
N SER A 340 -38.29 23.71 5.01
CA SER A 340 -38.50 24.29 6.35
C SER A 340 -37.19 24.35 7.15
N GLU A 341 -36.99 25.50 7.78
CA GLU A 341 -35.85 25.93 8.59
C GLU A 341 -35.91 25.45 10.06
N SER A 342 -34.74 25.49 10.71
CA SER A 342 -34.42 25.88 12.10
C SER A 342 -35.18 25.29 13.30
N SER A 343 -34.44 24.78 14.29
CA SER A 343 -34.30 25.44 15.62
C SER A 343 -33.31 24.74 16.55
N GLN A 344 -32.62 25.57 17.35
CA GLN A 344 -31.72 25.26 18.45
C GLN A 344 -32.48 24.76 19.70
N SER A 345 -31.78 24.01 20.56
CA SER A 345 -31.93 24.15 22.03
C SER A 345 -30.73 23.57 22.78
N GLU A 346 -30.18 24.38 23.69
CA GLU A 346 -29.18 24.09 24.72
C GLU A 346 -29.79 23.48 26.00
N SER A 347 -28.90 23.13 26.95
CA SER A 347 -29.04 22.71 28.37
C SER A 347 -28.99 21.18 28.60
N GLY A 348 -28.32 20.61 29.59
CA GLY A 348 -27.53 21.15 30.71
C GLY A 348 -27.67 20.23 31.95
N SER A 349 -26.56 19.57 32.34
CA SER A 349 -26.12 19.28 33.73
C SER A 349 -26.74 18.18 34.63
N LYS A 350 -25.81 17.37 35.22
CA LYS A 350 -25.66 16.88 36.62
C LYS A 350 -26.33 15.58 37.13
N SER A 351 -25.44 14.60 37.39
CA SER A 351 -25.16 13.81 38.63
C SER A 351 -26.28 13.41 39.60
N GLU A 352 -26.37 12.12 39.97
CA GLU A 352 -25.99 11.56 41.30
C GLU A 352 -26.22 10.04 41.41
N SER A 353 -25.43 9.42 42.28
CA SER A 353 -25.25 8.00 42.59
C SER A 353 -26.22 7.45 43.65
N GLY A 354 -26.52 6.14 43.60
CA GLY A 354 -27.15 5.42 44.71
C GLY A 354 -27.13 3.90 44.51
N SER A 355 -26.32 3.19 45.30
CA SER A 355 -26.17 1.73 45.32
C SER A 355 -27.11 1.09 46.35
N LYS A 356 -27.79 0.01 45.99
CA LYS A 356 -28.24 -1.06 46.91
C LYS A 356 -28.17 -2.41 46.20
N SER A 357 -27.53 -3.37 46.85
CA SER A 357 -27.32 -4.75 46.41
C SER A 357 -28.35 -5.66 47.07
N GLU A 358 -28.89 -6.64 46.34
CA GLU A 358 -29.29 -7.95 46.87
C GLU A 358 -29.41 -8.96 45.70
N SER A 359 -29.03 -10.19 46.00
CA SER A 359 -28.72 -11.33 45.13
C SER A 359 -29.94 -12.15 44.66
N SER A 360 -29.89 -12.76 43.46
CA SER A 360 -29.90 -14.23 43.22
C SER A 360 -30.20 -14.63 41.75
N GLN A 361 -29.28 -15.45 41.21
CA GLN A 361 -29.42 -16.59 40.27
C GLN A 361 -30.00 -16.50 38.83
N SER A 362 -29.15 -17.06 37.93
CA SER A 362 -29.34 -17.86 36.70
C SER A 362 -29.61 -17.19 35.33
N ASP A 363 -28.61 -17.38 34.46
CA ASP A 363 -28.61 -17.67 33.01
C ASP A 363 -29.48 -16.81 32.06
N ASP A 364 -28.85 -15.91 31.29
CA ASP A 364 -28.45 -16.17 29.89
C ASP A 364 -27.78 -14.90 29.29
N SER A 365 -26.85 -15.18 28.38
CA SER A 365 -25.84 -14.34 27.73
C SER A 365 -26.30 -13.00 27.12
N SER A 366 -26.00 -11.93 27.84
CA SER A 366 -25.74 -10.59 27.30
C SER A 366 -24.84 -9.83 28.29
N PHE A 367 -24.28 -8.70 27.83
CA PHE A 367 -23.41 -7.74 28.54
C PHE A 367 -21.92 -7.81 28.18
N THR A 368 -21.34 -6.75 27.60
CA THR A 368 -21.16 -5.37 28.10
C THR A 368 -20.06 -5.30 29.16
N THR A 369 -19.10 -4.45 28.81
CA THR A 369 -17.89 -4.01 29.48
C THR A 369 -18.11 -3.61 30.93
N THR A 370 -17.26 -4.12 31.83
CA THR A 370 -17.09 -3.60 33.20
C THR A 370 -15.63 -3.24 33.43
N THR A 371 -15.41 -1.95 33.66
CA THR A 371 -14.16 -1.34 34.11
C THR A 371 -14.06 -1.51 35.63
N ALA A 372 -12.96 -2.09 36.12
CA ALA A 372 -12.58 -2.01 37.53
C ALA A 372 -11.35 -1.11 37.65
N GLY A 373 -11.45 -0.10 38.52
CA GLY A 373 -10.35 0.79 38.89
C GLY A 373 -9.63 0.35 40.17
N SER A 374 -8.54 1.05 40.46
CA SER A 374 -7.62 1.03 41.62
C SER A 374 -6.21 0.64 41.17
N GLN A 375 -5.11 1.25 41.58
CA GLN A 375 -4.83 2.35 42.50
C GLN A 375 -3.42 2.85 42.17
N SER A 376 -3.17 4.13 42.48
CA SER A 376 -1.88 4.82 42.39
C SER A 376 -0.76 4.15 43.19
N ASN A 377 0.45 4.13 42.65
CA ASN A 377 1.69 4.24 43.42
C ASN A 377 2.76 4.95 42.58
N SER A 378 3.46 5.87 43.25
CA SER A 378 4.43 6.82 42.72
C SER A 378 5.87 6.47 43.10
N PHE A 379 6.82 7.01 42.31
CA PHE A 379 8.29 7.15 42.48
C PHE A 379 9.21 6.01 42.00
N PRO A 380 10.50 6.29 41.67
CA PRO A 380 11.12 7.54 41.20
C PRO A 380 12.00 7.39 39.93
N ASP A 381 12.37 8.57 39.46
CA ASP A 381 13.44 9.00 38.56
C ASP A 381 14.80 8.29 38.73
N SER A 382 15.49 8.04 37.60
CA SER A 382 16.95 7.89 37.58
C SER A 382 17.50 8.13 36.17
N SER A 383 18.41 9.09 36.10
CA SER A 383 19.20 9.59 34.99
C SER A 383 20.10 8.54 34.33
N ASP A 384 20.45 8.77 33.06
CA ASP A 384 21.84 9.06 32.63
C ASP A 384 21.93 9.17 31.10
N GLU A 385 22.37 10.34 30.62
CA GLU A 385 22.82 10.60 29.25
C GLU A 385 24.25 10.06 29.01
N PRO A 386 24.64 9.93 27.73
CA PRO A 386 25.88 10.60 27.35
C PRO A 386 25.74 11.47 26.09
N SER A 387 26.42 12.61 26.16
CA SER A 387 26.62 13.60 25.12
C SER A 387 27.69 13.18 24.12
N TYR A 388 27.51 13.55 22.84
CA TYR A 388 28.61 13.69 21.88
C TYR A 388 28.39 14.88 20.95
N THR A 389 29.48 15.64 20.76
CA THR A 389 29.59 16.89 20.01
C THR A 389 30.33 16.71 18.68
N SER A 390 30.07 17.66 17.76
CA SER A 390 30.82 18.06 16.54
C SER A 390 30.67 17.18 15.29
N GLY A 391 30.65 17.69 14.05
CA GLY A 391 30.90 19.03 13.52
C GLY A 391 30.55 19.13 12.02
N SER A 392 30.57 20.37 11.51
CA SER A 392 30.10 20.85 10.20
C SER A 392 30.98 20.49 9.00
N SER A 393 30.39 20.30 7.82
CA SER A 393 30.74 21.02 6.58
C SER A 393 29.76 20.72 5.44
N GLY A 394 29.31 21.80 4.79
CA GLY A 394 28.31 21.78 3.71
C GLY A 394 28.92 21.50 2.34
N SER A 395 28.18 20.74 1.54
CA SER A 395 28.27 20.69 0.09
C SER A 395 26.85 20.43 -0.42
N SER A 396 26.43 21.21 -1.42
CA SER A 396 25.10 21.24 -2.01
C SER A 396 24.99 20.17 -3.11
N GLY A 397 24.42 19.02 -2.76
CA GLY A 397 23.92 18.01 -3.68
C GLY A 397 22.51 17.57 -3.25
N THR A 398 21.69 17.10 -4.18
CA THR A 398 20.38 16.51 -3.90
C THR A 398 20.59 15.11 -3.33
N TYR A 399 20.13 14.87 -2.09
CA TYR A 399 20.36 13.62 -1.35
C TYR A 399 19.05 12.87 -1.10
N ILE A 400 19.06 11.54 -1.27
CA ILE A 400 18.05 10.65 -0.67
C ILE A 400 18.61 10.13 0.66
N TRP A 401 17.82 10.24 1.73
CA TRP A 401 18.20 9.75 3.05
C TRP A 401 17.92 8.25 3.16
N ASN A 402 18.96 7.45 3.37
CA ASN A 402 18.74 6.11 3.90
C ASN A 402 18.39 6.21 5.39
N GLY A 403 17.56 5.30 5.91
CA GLY A 403 17.16 5.25 7.32
C GLY A 403 18.30 4.99 8.32
N LYS A 404 19.57 5.25 7.97
CA LYS A 404 20.75 5.22 8.85
C LYS A 404 21.40 6.59 9.02
N GLY A 405 20.74 7.67 8.59
CA GLY A 405 21.25 9.02 8.74
C GLY A 405 22.50 9.32 7.91
N ARG A 406 22.78 8.51 6.87
CA ARG A 406 23.89 8.74 5.95
C ARG A 406 23.37 9.28 4.63
N LYS A 407 24.01 10.36 4.17
CA LYS A 407 23.95 10.82 2.78
C LYS A 407 24.36 9.66 1.88
N ILE A 408 23.45 9.18 1.04
CA ILE A 408 23.84 8.33 -0.09
C ILE A 408 23.89 9.24 -1.31
N ASP A 409 25.06 9.34 -1.91
CA ASP A 409 25.18 9.76 -3.31
C ASP A 409 24.66 8.61 -4.18
N ILE A 410 23.64 8.89 -5.00
CA ILE A 410 23.14 7.93 -5.98
C ILE A 410 23.94 8.15 -7.25
N PHE A 411 24.69 7.11 -7.66
CA PHE A 411 25.36 7.04 -8.97
C PHE A 411 24.42 6.49 -10.03
#